data_AF-S0GI98-F1
#
_entry.id   AF-S0GI98-F1
#
_cell.length_a   1.000
_cell.length_b   1.000
_cell.length_c   1.000
_cell.angle_alpha   90.00
_cell.angle_beta   90.00
_cell.angle_gamma   90.00
#
_symmetry.space_group_name_H-M   'P 1'
#
loop_
_entity.id
_entity.type
_entity.pdbx_description
1 polymer ?
#
loop_
_entity_poly.entity_id
_entity_poly.type
_entity_poly.pdbx_seq_one_letter_code
_entity_poly.pdbx_strand_id
1 'polypeptide(L)' 'MYAEKDKDGNIIIQQITEEEASWLDDSICCYLAGKQACDRTDIDKKMMSLKRQLETLF' A
#
# COMPACT_ATOMS: atom_id res chain seq x y z
N MET A 1 10.05 -10.28 1.29
CA MET A 1 9.00 -9.77 0.36
C MET A 1 9.17 -10.21 -1.12
N TYR A 2 8.10 -10.70 -1.76
CA TYR A 2 7.97 -10.87 -3.23
C TYR A 2 6.70 -10.17 -3.74
N ALA A 3 6.75 -9.54 -4.92
CA ALA A 3 5.62 -8.84 -5.51
C ALA A 3 5.28 -9.41 -6.89
N GLU A 4 4.01 -9.73 -7.11
CA GLU A 4 3.48 -10.19 -8.40
C GLU A 4 2.20 -9.47 -8.79
N LYS A 5 1.71 -9.73 -10.00
CA LYS A 5 0.41 -9.25 -10.46
C LYS A 5 -0.55 -10.42 -10.61
N ASP A 6 -1.76 -10.26 -10.09
CA ASP A 6 -2.83 -11.21 -10.38
C ASP A 6 -3.36 -11.05 -11.82
N LYS A 7 -4.29 -11.93 -12.18
CA LYS A 7 -4.98 -11.95 -13.49
C LYS A 7 -5.77 -10.67 -13.79
N ASP A 8 -6.12 -9.90 -12.77
CA ASP A 8 -6.89 -8.65 -12.84
C ASP A 8 -5.95 -7.41 -12.79
N GLY A 9 -4.63 -7.62 -12.71
CA GLY A 9 -3.61 -6.59 -12.68
C GLY A 9 -3.37 -5.97 -11.30
N ASN A 10 -3.91 -6.55 -10.23
CA ASN A 10 -3.64 -6.11 -8.85
C ASN A 10 -2.27 -6.59 -8.40
N ILE A 11 -1.57 -5.75 -7.62
CA ILE A 11 -0.29 -6.12 -7.04
C ILE A 11 -0.55 -6.97 -5.80
N ILE A 12 0.00 -8.18 -5.78
CA ILE A 12 0.02 -9.05 -4.61
C ILE A 12 1.43 -9.00 -4.02
N ILE A 13 1.53 -8.63 -2.75
CA ILE A 13 2.78 -8.67 -1.99
C ILE A 13 2.71 -9.87 -1.04
N GLN A 14 3.60 -10.84 -1.23
CA GLN A 14 3.67 -12.06 -0.44
C GLN A 14 4.92 -12.09 0.44
N GLN A 15 4.86 -12.90 1.50
CA GLN A 15 5.98 -13.17 2.41
C GLN A 15 6.62 -11.87 2.93
N ILE A 16 5.77 -10.92 3.33
CA ILE A 16 6.19 -9.68 3.97
C ILE A 16 6.32 -9.94 5.48
N THR A 17 7.44 -9.52 6.06
CA THR A 17 7.62 -9.57 7.53
C THR A 17 6.92 -8.39 8.19
N GLU A 18 6.72 -8.44 9.52
CA GLU A 18 6.19 -7.29 10.29
C GLU A 18 7.05 -6.02 10.10
N GLU A 19 8.37 -6.18 10.09
CA GLU A 19 9.31 -5.07 9.88
C GLU A 19 9.19 -4.49 8.46
N GLU A 20 9.14 -5.34 7.43
CA GLU A 20 8.94 -4.90 6.04
C GLU A 20 7.57 -4.23 5.86
N ALA A 21 6.53 -4.72 6.53
CA ALA A 21 5.18 -4.14 6.50
C ALA A 21 5.16 -2.75 7.15
N SER A 22 5.90 -2.57 8.26
CA SER A 22 6.08 -1.27 8.91
C SER A 22 6.75 -0.26 7.98
N TRP A 23 7.85 -0.65 7.32
CA TRP A 23 8.53 0.22 6.35
C TRP A 23 7.65 0.57 5.15
N LEU A 24 6.83 -0.37 4.70
CA LEU A 24 5.88 -0.15 3.61
C LEU A 24 4.78 0.82 4.02
N ASP A 25 4.25 0.71 5.24
CA ASP A 25 3.26 1.66 5.78
C ASP A 25 3.83 3.09 5.87
N ASP A 26 5.03 3.23 6.42
CA ASP A 26 5.73 4.52 6.50
C ASP A 26 5.92 5.14 5.11
N SER A 27 6.32 4.31 4.14
CA SER A 27 6.50 4.73 2.75
C SER A 27 5.19 5.20 2.11
N ILE A 28 4.09 4.50 2.35
CA ILE A 28 2.76 4.89 1.86
C ILE A 28 2.30 6.20 2.53
N CYS A 29 2.51 6.34 3.83
CA CYS A 29 2.19 7.56 4.57
C CYS A 29 2.96 8.76 4.01
N CYS A 30 4.27 8.61 3.78
CA CYS A 30 5.11 9.64 3.15
C CYS A 30 4.60 10.01 1.75
N TYR A 31 4.28 9.03 0.92
CA TYR A 31 3.76 9.26 -0.43
C TYR A 31 2.43 10.06 -0.42
N LEU A 32 1.59 9.84 0.59
CA LEU A 32 0.30 10.51 0.74
C LEU A 32 0.40 11.86 1.49
N ALA A 33 1.51 12.15 2.18
CA ALA A 33 1.66 13.26 3.12
C ALA A 33 1.54 14.68 2.52
N GLY A 34 1.44 14.82 1.20
CA GLY A 34 1.21 16.10 0.52
C GLY A 34 -0.11 16.18 -0.25
N LYS A 35 -0.96 15.14 -0.19
CA LYS A 35 -2.12 14.99 -1.08
C LYS A 35 -3.43 15.13 -0.34
N GLN A 36 -4.10 16.27 -0.56
CA GLN A 36 -5.45 16.50 -0.04
C GLN A 36 -6.42 15.45 -0.60
N ALA A 37 -7.43 15.09 0.19
CA ALA A 37 -8.36 14.02 -0.19
C ALA A 37 -9.10 14.29 -1.51
N CYS A 38 -9.36 15.56 -1.84
CA CYS A 38 -10.00 15.98 -3.09
C CYS A 38 -9.11 15.82 -4.33
N ASP A 39 -7.79 15.82 -4.16
CA ASP A 39 -6.82 15.79 -5.27
C ASP A 39 -6.24 14.39 -5.49
N ARG A 40 -6.76 13.39 -4.77
CA ARG A 40 -6.27 12.01 -4.83
C ARG A 40 -6.69 11.34 -6.13
N THR A 41 -5.69 10.96 -6.90
CA THR A 41 -5.81 10.13 -8.09
C THR A 41 -6.26 8.72 -7.73
N ASP A 42 -6.64 7.93 -8.73
CA ASP A 42 -6.98 6.51 -8.50
C ASP A 42 -5.79 5.70 -7.98
N ILE A 43 -4.56 6.09 -8.29
CA ILE A 43 -3.34 5.49 -7.71
C ILE A 43 -3.29 5.77 -6.21
N ASP A 44 -3.59 7.00 -5.78
CA ASP A 44 -3.58 7.36 -4.35
C ASP A 44 -4.65 6.59 -3.57
N LYS A 45 -5.82 6.35 -4.19
CA LYS A 45 -6.87 5.49 -3.60
C LYS A 45 -6.40 4.03 -3.48
N LYS A 46 -5.67 3.51 -4.47
CA LYS A 46 -5.06 2.17 -4.39
C LYS A 46 -4.02 2.08 -3.28
N MET A 47 -3.18 3.10 -3.10
CA MET A 47 -2.21 3.16 -1.99
C MET A 47 -2.90 3.21 -0.62
N MET A 48 -4.00 3.97 -0.48
CA MET A 48 -4.82 3.97 0.73
C MET A 48 -5.45 2.60 1.02
N SER A 49 -5.89 1.88 -0.02
CA SER A 49 -6.41 0.51 0.13
C SER A 49 -5.31 -0.45 0.58
N LEU A 50 -4.10 -0.33 0.05
CA LEU A 50 -2.94 -1.13 0.44
C LEU A 50 -2.56 -0.88 1.91
N LYS A 51 -2.51 0.39 2.34
CA LYS A 51 -2.30 0.76 3.75
C LYS A 51 -3.29 0.07 4.69
N ARG A 52 -4.58 0.13 4.39
CA ARG A 52 -5.62 -0.55 5.20
C ARG A 52 -5.46 -2.06 5.25
N GLN A 53 -5.01 -2.67 4.15
CA GLN A 53 -4.75 -4.11 4.11
C GLN A 53 -3.56 -4.49 5.00
N LEU A 54 -2.50 -3.67 5.02
CA LEU A 54 -1.36 -3.86 5.94
C LEU A 54 -1.79 -3.76 7.41
N GLU A 55 -2.57 -2.73 7.76
CA GLU A 55 -3.14 -2.52 9.12
C GLU A 55 -4.13 -3.61 9.56
N THR A 56 -4.63 -4.43 8.63
CA THR A 56 -5.54 -5.56 8.97
C THR A 56 -4.75 -6.85 9.20
N LEU A 57 -3.58 -6.98 8.58
CA LEU A 57 -2.73 -8.16 8.66
C LEU A 57 -1.84 -8.15 9.91
N PHE A 58 -1.50 -6.97 10.42
CA PHE A 58 -0.61 -6.72 11.56
C PHE A 58 -1.22 -5.67 12.48
#